data_AF-A0A7W1M834-F1
#
_entry.id   AF-A0A7W1M834-F1
#
_cell.length_a   1.000
_cell.length_b   1.000
_cell.length_c   1.000
_cell.angle_alpha   90.00
_cell.angle_beta   90.00
_cell.angle_gamma   90.00
#
_symmetry.space_group_name_H-M   'P 1'
#
loop_
_entity.id
_entity.type
_entity.pdbx_description
1 polymer ?
#
loop_
_entity_poly.entity_id
_entity_poly.type
_entity_poly.pdbx_seq_one_letter_code
_entity_poly.pdbx_strand_id
1 'polypeptide(L)'
;MNHQECEDSHHPSHIDQLPRLNRIAGQVEGVKKMIKEQRYCPDILTQLHAVRSAVRNLEVQILDTHLSHCVGQAFQQNDQEKQKQKIEEIRQLIKRFE
;
A
#
# COMPACT_ATOMS: atom_id res chain seq x y z
N MET A 1 -15.65 -10.82 9.68
CA MET A 1 -15.96 -9.49 9.12
C MET A 1 -16.49 -9.74 7.71
N ASN A 2 -17.76 -9.38 7.46
CA ASN A 2 -18.47 -9.72 6.23
C ASN A 2 -17.88 -8.95 5.04
N HIS A 3 -17.37 -9.69 4.06
CA HIS A 3 -17.17 -9.22 2.69
C HIS A 3 -18.49 -9.38 1.95
N GLN A 4 -19.35 -8.35 1.96
CA GLN A 4 -20.48 -8.30 1.04
C GLN A 4 -20.55 -6.90 0.45
N GLU A 5 -20.61 -6.86 -0.89
CA GLU A 5 -20.95 -5.76 -1.79
C GLU A 5 -19.79 -4.92 -2.35
N CYS A 6 -19.08 -5.51 -3.33
CA CYS A 6 -18.39 -4.81 -4.42
C CYS A 6 -18.56 -5.64 -5.71
N GLU A 7 -19.79 -5.67 -6.26
CA GLU A 7 -20.03 -6.13 -7.63
C GLU A 7 -19.37 -5.13 -8.59
N ASP A 8 -18.55 -5.63 -9.53
CA ASP A 8 -17.63 -4.93 -10.47
C ASP A 8 -16.23 -4.52 -9.96
N SER A 9 -15.61 -5.31 -9.08
CA SER A 9 -14.26 -5.06 -8.58
C SER A 9 -13.14 -5.76 -9.39
N HIS A 10 -12.80 -5.23 -10.57
CA HIS A 10 -11.46 -5.49 -11.13
C HIS A 10 -10.44 -4.72 -10.28
N HIS A 11 -9.95 -5.34 -9.20
CA HIS A 11 -8.82 -4.80 -8.45
C HIS A 11 -7.54 -4.97 -9.27
N PRO A 12 -6.65 -3.96 -9.33
CA PRO A 12 -5.38 -4.15 -10.01
C PRO A 12 -4.53 -5.19 -9.28
N SER A 13 -3.74 -5.93 -10.05
CA SER A 13 -2.75 -6.86 -9.50
C SER A 13 -1.61 -6.09 -8.81
N HIS A 14 -1.06 -6.67 -7.74
CA HIS A 14 0.10 -6.16 -7.02
C HIS A 14 1.22 -7.20 -6.88
N ILE A 15 1.29 -8.15 -7.81
CA ILE A 15 2.30 -9.22 -7.80
C ILE A 15 3.73 -8.62 -7.92
N ASP A 16 3.90 -7.54 -8.69
CA ASP A 16 5.19 -6.88 -8.92
C ASP A 16 5.78 -6.23 -7.64
N GLN A 17 4.95 -6.07 -6.62
CA GLN A 17 5.29 -5.46 -5.34
C GLN A 17 5.73 -6.53 -4.31
N LEU A 18 5.46 -7.82 -4.57
CA LEU A 18 5.87 -8.93 -3.70
C LEU A 18 7.39 -8.96 -3.42
N PRO A 19 8.29 -8.70 -4.39
CA PRO A 19 9.73 -8.64 -4.09
C PRO A 19 10.09 -7.57 -3.05
N ARG A 20 9.37 -6.44 -3.02
CA ARG A 20 9.58 -5.37 -2.02
C ARG A 20 9.03 -5.80 -0.66
N LEU A 21 7.85 -6.41 -0.64
CA LEU A 21 7.27 -6.96 0.58
C LEU A 21 8.17 -8.02 1.21
N ASN A 22 8.75 -8.91 0.40
CA ASN A 22 9.71 -9.93 0.86
C ASN A 22 10.97 -9.30 1.47
N ARG A 23 11.47 -8.20 0.89
CA ARG A 23 12.60 -7.45 1.47
C ARG A 23 12.23 -6.83 2.82
N ILE A 24 11.04 -6.22 2.93
CA ILE A 24 10.53 -5.66 4.19
C ILE A 24 10.44 -6.74 5.25
N ALA A 25 9.87 -7.91 4.93
CA ALA A 25 9.80 -9.05 5.84
C ALA A 25 11.20 -9.48 6.32
N GLY A 26 12.17 -9.56 5.42
CA GLY A 26 13.57 -9.83 5.76
C GLY A 26 14.19 -8.78 6.70
N GLN A 27 13.89 -7.49 6.49
CA GLN A 27 14.34 -6.43 7.39
C GLN A 27 13.74 -6.57 8.79
N VAL A 28 12.46 -6.93 8.91
CA VAL A 28 11.78 -7.17 10.19
C VAL A 28 12.40 -8.36 10.93
N GLU A 29 12.64 -9.48 10.25
CA GLU A 29 13.37 -10.61 10.86
C GLU A 29 14.81 -10.23 11.24
N GLY A 30 15.45 -9.34 10.48
CA GLY A 30 16.73 -8.73 10.83
C GLY A 30 16.67 -7.97 12.17
N VAL A 31 15.68 -7.10 12.36
CA VAL A 31 15.47 -6.37 13.63
C VAL A 31 15.31 -7.34 14.80
N LYS A 32 14.50 -8.39 14.64
CA LYS A 32 14.29 -9.42 15.65
C LYS A 32 15.60 -10.13 16.03
N LYS A 33 16.48 -10.39 15.06
CA LYS A 33 17.83 -10.93 15.33
C LYS A 33 18.69 -9.93 16.09
N MET A 34 18.69 -8.65 15.72
CA MET A 34 19.44 -7.60 16.43
C MET A 34 19.03 -7.48 17.90
N ILE A 35 17.73 -7.62 18.20
CA ILE A 35 17.21 -7.63 19.58
C ILE A 35 17.74 -8.85 20.35
N LYS A 36 17.66 -10.05 19.76
CA LYS A 36 18.19 -11.28 20.39
C LYS A 36 19.69 -11.20 20.67
N GLU A 37 20.43 -10.53 19.79
CA GLU A 37 21.87 -10.30 19.91
C GLU A 37 22.23 -9.13 20.85
N GLN A 38 21.24 -8.46 21.46
CA GLN A 38 21.44 -7.30 22.34
C GLN A 38 22.28 -6.19 21.68
N ARG A 39 22.03 -5.93 20.39
CA ARG A 39 22.75 -4.87 19.65
C ARG A 39 22.46 -3.48 20.20
N TYR A 40 23.36 -2.56 19.89
CA TYR A 40 23.28 -1.17 20.32
C TYR A 40 21.95 -0.53 19.88
N CYS A 41 21.23 0.07 20.83
CA CYS A 41 19.86 0.54 20.60
C CYS A 41 19.71 1.50 19.39
N PRO A 42 20.61 2.48 19.17
CA PRO A 42 20.56 3.33 17.98
C PRO A 42 20.62 2.58 16.65
N ASP A 43 21.31 1.45 16.56
CA ASP A 43 21.36 0.64 15.35
C ASP A 43 20.01 -0.03 15.08
N ILE A 44 19.36 -0.53 16.14
CA ILE A 44 18.03 -1.13 16.07
C ILE A 44 17.01 -0.07 15.63
N LEU A 45 17.08 1.14 16.21
CA LEU A 45 16.22 2.26 15.82
C LEU A 45 16.44 2.67 14.36
N THR A 46 17.69 2.72 13.91
CA THR A 46 18.05 3.01 12.52
C THR A 46 17.44 1.97 11.57
N GLN A 47 17.53 0.69 11.92
CA GLN A 47 16.95 -0.37 11.12
C GLN A 47 15.41 -0.32 11.09
N LEU A 48 14.76 -0.01 12.23
CA LEU A 48 13.32 0.21 12.28
C LEU A 48 12.87 1.40 11.42
N HIS A 49 13.65 2.49 11.40
CA HIS A 49 13.40 3.60 10.49
C HIS A 49 13.48 3.19 9.02
N ALA A 50 14.45 2.33 8.67
CA ALA A 50 14.55 1.77 7.32
C ALA A 50 13.33 0.92 6.96
N VAL A 51 12.83 0.07 7.88
CA VAL A 51 11.59 -0.70 7.67
C VAL A 51 10.41 0.23 7.42
N ARG A 52 10.21 1.24 8.28
CA ARG A 52 9.09 2.20 8.14
C ARG A 52 9.13 2.92 6.81
N SER A 53 10.31 3.38 6.38
CA SER A 53 10.47 4.02 5.07
C SER A 53 10.18 3.06 3.91
N ALA A 54 10.56 1.79 4.03
CA ALA A 54 10.28 0.79 3.00
C ALA A 54 8.78 0.48 2.90
N VAL A 55 8.09 0.34 4.04
CA VAL A 55 6.62 0.15 4.09
C VAL A 55 5.90 1.35 3.46
N ARG A 56 6.25 2.58 3.85
CA ARG A 56 5.65 3.79 3.27
C ARG A 56 5.80 3.85 1.75
N ASN A 57 6.98 3.47 1.23
CA ASN A 57 7.19 3.42 -0.22
C ASN A 57 6.30 2.36 -0.90
N LEU A 58 6.11 1.20 -0.27
CA LEU A 58 5.22 0.16 -0.79
C LEU A 58 3.75 0.62 -0.78
N GLU A 59 3.30 1.29 0.28
CA GLU A 59 1.95 1.88 0.37
C GLU A 59 1.68 2.85 -0.78
N VAL A 60 2.63 3.76 -1.05
CA VAL A 60 2.52 4.73 -2.16
C VAL A 60 2.42 4.01 -3.52
N GLN A 61 3.20 2.94 -3.73
CA GLN A 61 3.17 2.18 -4.99
C GLN A 61 1.84 1.43 -5.20
N ILE A 62 1.28 0.85 -4.14
CA ILE A 62 -0.02 0.19 -4.19
C ILE A 62 -1.12 1.22 -4.49
N LEU A 63 -1.07 2.38 -3.81
CA LEU A 63 -2.00 3.47 -4.04
C LEU A 63 -1.92 3.99 -5.48
N ASP A 64 -0.72 4.25 -6.00
CA ASP A 64 -0.51 4.72 -7.37
C ASP A 64 -1.07 3.75 -8.42
N THR A 65 -0.86 2.45 -8.20
CA THR A 65 -1.43 1.39 -9.03
C THR A 65 -2.97 1.42 -8.99
N HIS A 66 -3.55 1.58 -7.79
CA HIS A 66 -4.99 1.69 -7.61
C HIS A 66 -5.58 2.92 -8.31
N LEU A 67 -4.95 4.08 -8.13
CA LEU A 67 -5.38 5.33 -8.76
C LEU A 67 -5.33 5.21 -10.28
N SER A 68 -4.23 4.73 -10.83
CA SER A 68 -4.05 4.56 -12.28
C SER A 68 -5.12 3.65 -12.88
N HIS A 69 -5.44 2.55 -12.20
CA HIS A 69 -6.45 1.60 -12.65
C HIS A 69 -7.88 2.15 -12.51
N CYS A 70 -8.27 2.64 -11.32
CA CYS A 70 -9.63 3.08 -11.05
C CYS A 70 -9.99 4.40 -11.75
N VAL A 71 -9.06 5.36 -11.83
CA VAL A 71 -9.26 6.58 -12.63
C VAL A 71 -9.30 6.23 -14.11
N GLY A 72 -8.34 5.43 -14.60
CA GLY A 72 -8.32 5.03 -16.01
C GLY A 72 -9.63 4.40 -16.48
N GLN A 73 -10.23 3.52 -15.68
CA GLN A 73 -11.51 2.89 -15.99
C GLN A 73 -12.70 3.84 -15.89
N ALA A 74 -12.75 4.70 -14.87
CA ALA A 74 -13.87 5.62 -14.67
C ALA A 74 -14.01 6.62 -15.83
N PHE A 75 -12.90 7.09 -16.38
CA PHE A 75 -12.90 8.05 -17.48
C PHE A 75 -13.12 7.41 -18.86
N GLN A 76 -13.07 6.08 -18.98
CA GLN A 76 -13.46 5.36 -20.20
C GLN A 76 -14.98 5.20 -20.34
N GLN A 77 -15.70 5.14 -19.22
CA GLN A 77 -17.16 5.14 -19.21
C GLN A 77 -17.62 6.59 -19.37
N ASN A 78 -18.32 6.91 -20.47
CA ASN A 78 -18.77 8.26 -20.80
C ASN A 78 -20.00 8.67 -19.93
N ASP A 79 -19.89 8.46 -18.61
CA ASP A 79 -20.92 8.62 -17.59
C ASP A 79 -20.36 9.52 -16.47
N GLN A 80 -20.82 10.76 -16.46
CA GLN A 80 -20.31 11.80 -15.55
C GLN A 80 -20.64 11.52 -14.07
N GLU A 81 -21.75 10.85 -13.78
CA GLU A 81 -22.13 10.58 -12.39
C GLU A 81 -21.27 9.45 -11.81
N LYS A 82 -21.00 8.39 -12.58
CA LYS A 82 -20.03 7.35 -12.20
C LYS A 82 -18.62 7.89 -12.01
N GLN A 83 -18.19 8.81 -12.87
CA GLN A 83 -16.88 9.48 -12.73
C GLN A 83 -16.78 10.25 -11.42
N LYS A 84 -17.78 11.06 -11.07
CA LYS A 84 -17.81 11.82 -9.80
C LYS A 84 -17.78 10.88 -8.59
N GLN A 85 -18.56 9.80 -8.63
CA GLN A 85 -18.60 8.81 -7.55
C GLN A 85 -17.23 8.16 -7.33
N LYS A 86 -16.53 7.78 -8.43
CA LYS A 86 -15.19 7.18 -8.34
C LYS A 86 -14.13 8.16 -7.81
N ILE A 87 -14.21 9.44 -8.20
CA ILE A 87 -13.32 10.48 -7.68
C ILE A 87 -13.53 10.65 -6.16
N GLU A 88 -14.77 10.65 -5.68
CA GLU A 88 -15.06 10.78 -4.24
C GLU A 88 -14.57 9.55 -3.46
N GLU A 89 -14.73 8.34 -3.99
CA GLU A 89 -14.17 7.12 -3.40
C GLU A 89 -12.64 7.21 -3.24
N ILE A 90 -11.95 7.66 -4.29
CA ILE A 90 -10.49 7.90 -4.27
C ILE A 90 -10.12 8.97 -3.25
N ARG A 91 -10.89 10.06 -3.17
CA ARG A 91 -10.64 11.14 -2.20
C ARG A 91 -10.72 10.63 -0.77
N GLN A 92 -11.71 9.78 -0.47
CA GLN A 92 -11.86 9.16 0.84
C GLN A 92 -10.73 8.18 1.14
N LEU A 93 -10.25 7.45 0.14
CA LEU A 93 -9.11 6.56 0.27
C LEU A 93 -7.85 7.35 0.66
N ILE A 94 -7.51 8.40 -0.09
CA ILE A 94 -6.32 9.24 0.19
C ILE A 94 -6.37 9.81 1.61
N LYS A 95 -7.52 10.35 2.05
CA LYS A 95 -7.70 10.87 3.41
C LYS A 95 -7.45 9.85 4.52
N ARG A 96 -7.59 8.54 4.24
CA ARG A 96 -7.33 7.48 5.22
C ARG A 96 -5.83 7.19 5.39
N PHE A 97 -5.01 7.57 4.40
CA PHE A 97 -3.58 7.29 4.36
C PHE A 97 -2.70 8.55 4.49
N GLU A 98 -3.29 9.74 4.67
CA GLU A 98 -2.65 10.96 5.19
C GLU A 98 -2.55 10.93 6.72
#